data_AF-A0A819LHE2-F1
#
_entry.id   AF-A0A819LHE2-F1
#
_cell.length_a   1.000
_cell.length_b   1.000
_cell.length_c   1.000
_cell.angle_alpha   90.00
_cell.angle_beta   90.00
_cell.angle_gamma   90.00
#
_symmetry.space_group_name_H-M   'P 1'
#
loop_
_entity.id
_entity.type
_entity.pdbx_description
1 polymer ?
#
loop_
_entity_poly.entity_id
_entity_poly.type
_entity_poly.pdbx_seq_one_letter_code
_entity_poly.pdbx_strand_id
1 'polypeptide(L)'
;MDVIADLQTKLIKETIGDDATDDEIQHGLRILRSAHQLYDNDEFHSLSLYVRHNRAQKGNFHIGDQPIDIELLNMQNEFVSLLSYFHSNRPFLIIAGSYT
;
A
#
# COMPACT_ATOMS: atom_id res chain seq x y z
N MET A 1 11.57 -3.24 15.05
CA MET A 1 11.48 -1.86 14.52
C MET A 1 12.00 -1.89 13.11
N ASP A 2 11.18 -1.53 12.14
CA ASP A 2 11.56 -1.50 10.73
C ASP A 2 12.07 -0.10 10.40
N VAL A 3 13.40 0.05 10.39
CA VAL A 3 14.11 1.33 10.23
C VAL A 3 13.61 2.10 9.01
N ILE A 4 13.15 1.43 7.96
CA ILE A 4 12.72 2.08 6.73
C ILE A 4 11.29 2.61 6.84
N ALA A 5 10.38 1.89 7.50
CA ALA A 5 9.03 2.40 7.76
C ALA A 5 9.07 3.62 8.70
N ASP A 6 9.97 3.59 9.69
CA ASP A 6 10.19 4.70 10.62
C ASP A 6 10.76 5.93 9.89
N LEU A 7 11.72 5.74 8.99
CA LEU A 7 12.27 6.81 8.15
C LEU A 7 11.24 7.42 7.19
N GLN A 8 10.43 6.59 6.53
CA GLN A 8 9.35 7.07 5.67
C GLN A 8 8.33 7.88 6.47
N THR A 9 7.94 7.40 7.65
CA THR A 9 7.02 8.11 8.55
C THR A 9 7.60 9.46 8.97
N LYS A 10 8.89 9.51 9.31
CA LYS A 10 9.60 10.75 9.65
C LYS A 10 9.58 11.74 8.48
N LEU A 11 9.86 11.28 7.26
CA LEU A 11 9.82 12.12 6.07
C LEU A 11 8.42 12.73 5.83
N ILE A 12 7.36 11.92 6.02
CA ILE A 12 5.99 12.41 5.89
C ILE A 12 5.70 13.49 6.94
N LYS A 13 6.10 13.27 8.21
CA LYS A 13 5.95 14.28 9.27
C LYS A 13 6.76 15.54 9.02
N GLU A 14 7.98 15.44 8.49
CA GLU A 14 8.79 16.60 8.10
C GLU A 14 8.12 17.43 6.99
N THR A 15 7.31 16.79 6.14
CA THR A 15 6.63 17.44 5.00
C THR A 15 5.27 18.03 5.38
N ILE A 16 4.49 17.32 6.19
CA ILE A 16 3.09 17.68 6.52
C ILE A 16 2.99 18.41 7.88
N GLY A 17 3.90 18.13 8.81
CA GLY A 17 3.88 18.62 10.19
C GLY A 17 3.98 17.49 11.21
N ASP A 18 4.57 17.77 12.38
CA ASP A 18 4.69 16.79 13.47
C ASP A 18 3.33 16.43 14.10
N ASP A 19 2.33 17.28 13.90
CA ASP A 19 0.93 17.13 14.29
C ASP A 19 0.08 16.34 13.28
N ALA A 20 0.71 15.81 12.21
CA ALA A 20 0.04 14.94 11.25
C ALA A 20 -0.65 13.76 11.97
N THR A 21 -1.93 13.58 11.62
CA THR A 21 -2.76 12.48 12.10
C THR A 21 -2.27 11.14 11.54
N ASP A 22 -2.65 10.04 12.20
CA ASP A 22 -2.31 8.70 11.71
C ASP A 22 -2.84 8.47 10.28
N ASP A 23 -4.02 8.99 9.96
CA ASP A 23 -4.62 8.89 8.62
C ASP A 23 -3.80 9.63 7.56
N GLU A 24 -3.31 10.84 7.86
CA GLU A 24 -2.44 11.61 6.96
C GLU A 24 -1.10 10.92 6.75
N ILE A 25 -0.52 10.34 7.81
CA ILE A 25 0.71 9.54 7.71
C ILE A 25 0.48 8.33 6.82
N GLN A 26 -0.59 7.57 7.04
CA GLN A 26 -0.91 6.40 6.19
C GLN A 26 -1.17 6.81 4.74
N HIS A 27 -1.83 7.95 4.51
CA HIS A 27 -2.02 8.50 3.18
C HIS A 27 -0.69 8.87 2.50
N GLY A 28 0.19 9.59 3.19
CA GLY A 28 1.50 9.97 2.68
C GLY A 28 2.39 8.76 2.36
N LEU A 29 2.43 7.77 3.26
CA LEU A 29 3.14 6.50 3.03
C LEU A 29 2.62 5.77 1.79
N ARG A 30 1.31 5.79 1.57
CA ARG A 30 0.67 5.19 0.39
C ARG A 30 1.08 5.90 -0.89
N ILE A 31 0.96 7.22 -0.95
CA ILE A 31 1.39 8.01 -2.12
C ILE A 31 2.86 7.79 -2.41
N LEU A 32 3.71 7.81 -1.38
CA LEU A 32 5.14 7.56 -1.53
C LEU A 32 5.39 6.19 -2.16
N ARG A 33 4.77 5.12 -1.65
CA ARG A 33 4.97 3.74 -2.14
C ARG A 33 4.39 3.49 -3.54
N SER A 34 3.37 4.24 -3.92
CA SER A 34 2.74 4.18 -5.25
C SER A 34 3.28 5.21 -6.24
N ALA A 35 4.24 6.06 -5.84
CA ALA A 35 4.69 7.20 -6.65
C ALA A 35 5.19 6.78 -8.04
N HIS A 36 5.92 5.66 -8.13
CA HIS A 36 6.41 5.10 -9.39
C HIS A 36 5.31 4.66 -10.37
N GLN A 37 4.09 4.40 -9.89
CA GLN A 37 2.91 4.06 -10.72
C GLN A 37 2.07 5.30 -11.03
N LEU A 38 1.96 6.22 -10.06
CA LEU A 38 1.13 7.41 -10.15
C LEU A 38 1.74 8.53 -10.99
N TYR A 39 3.07 8.65 -10.99
CA TYR A 39 3.78 9.76 -11.62
C TYR A 39 4.74 9.23 -12.68
N ASP A 40 4.53 9.67 -13.92
CA ASP A 40 5.41 9.43 -15.07
C ASP A 40 6.60 10.40 -15.01
N ASN A 41 7.52 10.14 -14.08
CA ASN A 41 8.72 10.93 -13.85
C ASN A 41 9.90 10.01 -13.55
N ASP A 42 10.96 10.16 -14.34
CA ASP A 42 12.19 9.37 -14.26
C ASP A 42 12.81 9.36 -12.85
N GLU A 43 12.68 10.46 -12.10
CA GLU A 43 13.14 10.52 -10.71
C GLU A 43 12.40 9.49 -9.86
N PHE A 44 11.07 9.41 -9.94
CA PHE A 44 10.26 8.44 -9.18
C PHE A 44 10.48 7.00 -9.64
N HIS A 45 10.73 6.76 -10.93
CA HIS A 45 11.07 5.43 -11.43
C HIS A 45 12.46 4.96 -10.96
N SER A 46 13.38 5.89 -10.73
CA SER A 46 14.72 5.59 -10.21
C SER A 46 14.78 5.40 -8.69
N LEU A 47 13.75 5.85 -7.95
CA LEU A 47 13.71 5.71 -6.50
C LEU A 47 13.62 4.23 -6.11
N SER A 48 14.66 3.75 -5.43
CA SER A 48 14.65 2.47 -4.73
C SER A 48 13.82 2.57 -3.44
N LEU A 49 12.52 2.87 -3.57
CA LEU A 49 11.58 2.77 -2.46
C LEU A 49 11.51 1.31 -2.05
N TYR A 50 11.82 1.03 -0.78
CA TYR A 50 12.02 -0.32 -0.30
C TYR A 50 10.75 -1.18 -0.45
N VAL A 51 10.73 -1.98 -1.52
CA VAL A 51 9.62 -2.85 -1.95
C VAL A 51 9.38 -4.01 -0.96
N ARG A 52 10.09 -4.08 0.18
CA ARG A 52 9.95 -5.18 1.15
C ARG A 52 8.53 -5.30 1.70
N HIS A 53 7.81 -4.19 1.88
CA HIS A 53 6.39 -4.20 2.26
C HIS A 53 5.43 -4.47 1.10
N ASN A 54 5.88 -4.31 -0.14
CA ASN A 54 5.12 -4.68 -1.34
C ASN A 54 5.37 -6.14 -1.74
N ARG A 55 6.18 -6.88 -0.98
CA ARG A 55 6.34 -8.33 -1.17
C ARG A 55 5.20 -9.06 -0.51
N ALA A 56 4.62 -10.02 -1.23
CA ALA A 56 3.72 -11.00 -0.62
C ALA A 56 4.46 -11.74 0.50
N GLN A 57 3.88 -11.75 1.70
CA GLN A 57 4.40 -12.46 2.87
C GLN A 57 3.35 -13.46 3.35
N LYS A 58 3.79 -14.48 4.09
CA LYS A 58 2.86 -15.39 4.75
C LYS A 58 2.03 -14.59 5.76
N GLY A 59 0.74 -14.45 5.48
CA GLY A 59 -0.21 -13.81 6.39
C GLY A 59 -0.64 -14.72 7.54
N ASN A 60 -1.43 -14.16 8.45
CA ASN A 60 -2.00 -14.85 9.62
C ASN A 60 -3.51 -15.10 9.46
N PHE A 61 -4.00 -15.21 8.22
CA PHE A 61 -5.41 -15.45 7.93
C PHE A 61 -5.74 -16.95 8.02
N HIS A 62 -6.92 -17.25 8.56
CA HIS A 62 -7.44 -18.59 8.75
C HIS A 62 -8.80 -18.75 8.06
N ILE A 63 -9.19 -20.01 7.84
CA ILE A 63 -10.52 -20.33 7.29
C ILE A 63 -11.60 -19.84 8.26
N GLY A 64 -12.56 -19.07 7.74
CA GLY A 64 -13.64 -18.48 8.53
C GLY A 64 -13.40 -17.03 8.96
N ASP A 65 -12.18 -16.52 8.80
CA ASP A 65 -11.89 -15.11 9.05
C ASP A 65 -12.69 -14.21 8.08
N GLN A 66 -13.11 -13.06 8.58
CA GLN A 66 -13.69 -12.03 7.72
C GLN A 66 -12.59 -11.40 6.86
N PRO A 67 -12.85 -11.16 5.57
CA PRO A 67 -11.90 -10.47 4.72
C PRO A 67 -11.70 -9.04 5.25
N ILE A 68 -10.44 -8.61 5.36
CA ILE A 68 -10.10 -7.24 5.74
C ILE A 68 -10.30 -6.35 4.52
N ASP A 69 -11.00 -5.23 4.70
CA ASP A 69 -11.05 -4.21 3.66
C ASP A 69 -9.74 -3.42 3.65
N ILE A 70 -9.06 -3.46 2.51
CA ILE A 70 -7.83 -2.73 2.28
C ILE A 70 -7.98 -1.92 1.01
N GLU A 71 -7.31 -0.77 0.95
CA GLU A 71 -7.24 0.02 -0.27
C GLU A 71 -6.15 -0.54 -1.20
N LEU A 72 -6.46 -0.64 -2.48
CA LEU A 72 -5.62 -1.14 -3.55
C LEU A 72 -5.42 -0.04 -4.59
N LEU A 73 -4.27 0.00 -5.26
CA LEU A 73 -4.11 0.77 -6.49
C LEU A 73 -4.45 -0.14 -7.68
N ASN A 74 -5.46 0.23 -8.46
CA ASN A 74 -5.86 -0.54 -9.65
C ASN A 74 -4.98 -0.22 -10.87
N MET A 75 -5.22 -0.91 -11.98
CA MET A 75 -4.48 -0.72 -13.24
C MET A 75 -4.78 0.63 -13.93
N GLN A 76 -5.76 1.37 -13.43
CA GLN A 76 -6.14 2.71 -13.88
C GLN A 76 -5.53 3.80 -12.99
N ASN A 77 -4.64 3.44 -12.06
CA ASN A 77 -4.03 4.35 -11.08
C ASN A 77 -5.03 4.97 -10.10
N GLU A 78 -6.14 4.28 -9.83
CA GLU A 78 -7.15 4.71 -8.88
C GLU A 78 -7.06 3.88 -7.60
N PHE A 79 -7.30 4.53 -6.47
CA PHE A 79 -7.43 3.86 -5.19
C PHE A 79 -8.84 3.27 -5.04
N VAL A 80 -8.92 1.97 -4.77
CA VAL A 80 -10.17 1.21 -4.67
C VAL A 80 -10.17 0.29 -3.45
N SER A 81 -11.33 0.05 -2.84
CA SER A 81 -11.47 -0.92 -1.74
C SER A 81 -11.42 -2.36 -2.27
N LEU A 82 -10.72 -3.26 -1.57
CA LEU A 82 -10.69 -4.68 -1.88
C LEU A 82 -12.10 -5.29 -1.81
N LEU A 83 -12.89 -4.96 -0.79
CA LEU A 83 -14.24 -5.50 -0.63
C LEU A 83 -15.21 -5.02 -1.71
N SER A 84 -14.91 -3.93 -2.43
CA SER A 84 -15.72 -3.50 -3.58
C SER A 84 -15.78 -4.55 -4.69
N TYR A 85 -14.78 -5.44 -4.77
CA TYR A 85 -14.74 -6.55 -5.73
C TYR A 85 -15.48 -7.81 -5.25
N PHE A 86 -15.91 -7.85 -3.99
CA PHE A 86 -16.61 -9.00 -3.42
C PHE A 86 -18.08 -8.94 -3.84
N HIS A 87 -18.46 -9.81 -4.78
CA HIS A 87 -19.84 -9.99 -5.18
C HIS A 87 -20.43 -11.23 -4.52
N SER A 88 -21.56 -11.06 -3.83
CA SER A 88 -22.13 -12.02 -2.87
C SER A 88 -22.39 -13.45 -3.38
N ASN A 89 -22.46 -13.65 -4.70
CA ASN A 89 -22.82 -14.94 -5.30
C ASN A 89 -21.66 -15.66 -5.99
N ARG A 90 -20.41 -15.16 -5.89
CA ARG A 90 -19.26 -15.79 -6.56
C ARG A 90 -18.07 -15.90 -5.60
N PRO A 91 -17.41 -17.07 -5.54
CA PRO A 91 -16.11 -17.17 -4.88
C PRO A 91 -15.15 -16.14 -5.47
N PHE A 92 -14.45 -15.43 -4.58
CA PHE A 92 -13.43 -14.45 -4.95
C PHE A 92 -12.06 -15.03 -4.65
N LEU A 93 -11.15 -14.97 -5.63
CA LEU A 93 -9.78 -15.47 -5.51
C LEU A 93 -8.81 -14.31 -5.58
N ILE A 94 -7.95 -14.19 -4.56
CA ILE A 94 -6.85 -13.23 -4.53
C ILE A 94 -5.56 -13.97 -4.86
N ILE A 95 -4.86 -13.52 -5.90
CA ILE A 95 -3.52 -14.00 -6.24
C ILE A 95 -2.56 -12.84 -5.97
N ALA A 96 -1.71 -13.01 -4.95
CA ALA A 96 -0.66 -12.06 -4.63
C ALA A 96 0.69 -12.64 -5.04
N GLY A 97 1.48 -11.84 -5.76
CA GLY A 97 2.83 -12.19 -6.19
C GLY A 97 3.72 -10.97 -6.11
N SER A 98 5.00 -11.18 -5.83
CA SER A 98 6.03 -10.17 -6.00
C SER A 98 6.97 -10.66 -7.08
N TYR A 99 7.07 -9.88 -8.16
CA TYR A 99 8.07 -10.10 -9.19
C TYR A 99 9.28 -9.24 -8.85
N THR A 100 10.45 -9.84 -8.86
CA THR A 100 11.76 -9.18 -8.70
C THR A 100 12.49 -9.19 -10.00
#